data_AF-A0A352NS51-F1
#
_entry.id   AF-A0A352NS51-F1
#
_cell.length_a   1.000
_cell.length_b   1.000
_cell.length_c   1.000
_cell.angle_alpha   90.00
_cell.angle_beta   90.00
_cell.angle_gamma   90.00
#
_symmetry.space_group_name_H-M   'P 1'
#
loop_
_entity.id
_entity.type
_entity.pdbx_description
1 polymer ?
#
loop_
_entity_poly.entity_id
_entity_poly.type
_entity_poly.pdbx_seq_one_letter_code
_entity_poly.pdbx_strand_id
1 'polypeptide(L)'
;MAIIEHNLLPKQKPQKRNLNVKIDLYHYTNELYKELTSKNIIERMKEIPQLGLIRVKRNLSKSRYDYIVLQLYLHKLIRQNLQRELEITYNNKINPADFMQDAIKIEKSDRPTIGDMLQLLTVIYNIGHFYNTFTSSRAVIIYANENKRFADKLINSSKNVRFQEISQKYIDDRNYHRLHLLNSILILERCNQELKSVKIAQEILYNYLNKENIPDGSKMYYLFNIFKKVRDVSYIAYDLQISNTPLIIDLCNKESLILLLKEFLSLYNDQKPTEELFKSIGKLLDDAIYNENSNAICYYQISRKMVRNLNDTDISNYFSDLWVNKDSTLNRNHRQRRDYSNHSILKLTFEANNKHIGQSLLYDLEHTNNVRVGYYDRYSGEKTILVSIKKKSPSKIAVAFRVLKIVIKHLRRLENISPSDPRFLLATKFFLYYLFSENNVILRPTVDEKVCVICTRGKSSRINELKYILKKDMGTADERHELEFIINCLVEDDKNDVSITVPSSILVLEKDKQVKKICEFDGMIIHPNREANQIILLEAKNIRKSPSYAKKCLSDKLDKLNIPYDNDEIVIKDFNAMLEISI
;
A
#
# COMPACT_ATOMS: atom_id res chain seq x y z
N MET A 1 -8.40 34.84 -23.72
CA MET A 1 -8.41 33.52 -23.04
C MET A 1 -7.22 32.72 -23.52
N ALA A 2 -6.49 32.05 -22.64
CA ALA A 2 -5.44 31.11 -23.06
C ALA A 2 -6.06 29.78 -23.51
N ILE A 3 -5.55 29.24 -24.60
CA ILE A 3 -5.88 27.91 -25.12
C ILE A 3 -4.67 27.03 -24.89
N ILE A 4 -4.84 25.90 -24.21
CA ILE A 4 -3.81 24.88 -24.12
C ILE A 4 -3.97 23.95 -25.32
N GLU A 5 -2.95 23.87 -26.17
CA GLU A 5 -2.82 22.84 -27.20
C GLU A 5 -1.87 21.76 -26.71
N HIS A 6 -2.31 20.50 -26.70
CA HIS A 6 -1.53 19.42 -26.14
C HIS A 6 -1.87 18.06 -26.77
N ASN A 7 -0.87 17.20 -26.90
CA ASN A 7 -1.05 15.82 -27.33
C ASN A 7 -1.21 14.91 -26.10
N LEU A 8 -2.45 14.54 -25.77
CA LEU A 8 -2.75 13.68 -24.61
C LEU A 8 -2.15 12.27 -24.74
N LEU A 9 -1.97 11.80 -25.97
CA LEU A 9 -1.50 10.46 -26.29
C LEU A 9 -0.49 10.50 -27.45
N PRO A 10 0.76 10.92 -27.20
CA PRO A 10 1.80 10.84 -28.23
C PRO A 10 2.02 9.39 -28.69
N LYS A 11 1.85 8.39 -27.80
CA LYS A 11 1.89 6.95 -28.12
C LYS A 11 0.95 6.17 -27.18
N GLN A 12 0.20 5.19 -27.72
CA GLN A 12 -0.71 4.28 -27.00
C GLN A 12 -0.38 2.81 -27.37
N LYS A 13 -0.65 1.86 -26.47
CA LYS A 13 -0.78 0.41 -26.81
C LYS A 13 -2.03 0.22 -27.69
N PRO A 14 -2.14 -0.86 -28.48
CA PRO A 14 -2.01 -0.91 -29.94
C PRO A 14 -3.00 -0.05 -30.79
N GLN A 15 -3.70 0.95 -30.23
CA GLN A 15 -4.67 1.80 -30.92
C GLN A 15 -4.11 3.16 -31.36
N LYS A 16 -4.96 3.99 -32.01
CA LYS A 16 -4.63 5.26 -32.69
C LYS A 16 -3.67 6.15 -31.87
N ARG A 17 -2.75 6.81 -32.58
CA ARG A 17 -1.72 7.70 -32.01
C ARG A 17 -2.10 9.16 -32.22
N ASN A 18 -1.61 10.04 -31.35
CA ASN A 18 -1.68 11.51 -31.44
C ASN A 18 -3.08 12.13 -31.22
N LEU A 19 -3.61 11.99 -30.00
CA LEU A 19 -4.79 12.74 -29.58
C LEU A 19 -4.42 14.18 -29.24
N ASN A 20 -4.45 15.06 -30.24
CA ASN A 20 -4.27 16.50 -30.05
C ASN A 20 -5.59 17.14 -29.57
N VAL A 21 -5.54 17.82 -28.44
CA VAL A 21 -6.70 18.52 -27.87
C VAL A 21 -6.39 20.00 -27.69
N LYS A 22 -7.44 20.82 -27.85
CA LYS A 22 -7.45 22.24 -27.48
C LYS A 22 -8.34 22.42 -26.26
N ILE A 23 -7.85 23.08 -25.23
CA ILE A 23 -8.58 23.28 -23.98
C ILE A 23 -8.66 24.77 -23.67
N ASP A 24 -9.88 25.26 -23.53
CA ASP A 24 -10.16 26.64 -23.17
C ASP A 24 -10.17 26.78 -21.64
N LEU A 25 -9.32 27.67 -21.12
CA LEU A 25 -9.29 27.99 -19.70
C LEU A 25 -10.31 29.09 -19.38
N TYR A 26 -11.13 28.86 -18.35
CA TYR A 26 -12.11 29.86 -17.90
C TYR A 26 -11.41 31.01 -17.18
N HIS A 27 -12.17 32.08 -16.91
CA HIS A 27 -11.63 33.37 -16.49
C HIS A 27 -10.64 33.24 -15.32
N TYR A 28 -11.08 32.63 -14.21
CA TYR A 28 -10.25 32.47 -13.01
C TYR A 28 -9.09 31.49 -13.23
N THR A 29 -9.34 30.36 -13.89
CA THR A 29 -8.27 29.38 -14.18
C THR A 29 -7.20 29.97 -15.08
N ASN A 30 -7.58 30.78 -16.06
CA ASN A 30 -6.66 31.44 -16.98
C ASN A 30 -5.79 32.48 -16.25
N GLU A 31 -6.36 33.25 -15.33
CA GLU A 31 -5.62 34.17 -14.47
C GLU A 31 -4.60 33.42 -13.61
N LEU A 32 -5.04 32.38 -12.88
CA LEU A 32 -4.16 31.56 -12.06
C LEU A 32 -3.07 30.87 -12.88
N TYR A 33 -3.41 30.32 -14.06
CA TYR A 33 -2.45 29.61 -14.92
C TYR A 33 -1.33 30.53 -15.40
N LYS A 34 -1.65 31.79 -15.76
CA LYS A 34 -0.63 32.80 -16.10
C LYS A 34 0.28 33.10 -14.93
N GLU A 35 -0.26 33.25 -13.73
CA GLU A 35 0.52 33.50 -12.52
C GLU A 35 1.43 32.31 -12.15
N LEU A 36 0.92 31.09 -12.26
CA LEU A 36 1.74 29.89 -12.05
C LEU A 36 2.82 29.73 -13.13
N THR A 37 2.57 30.21 -14.34
CA THR A 37 3.55 30.21 -15.45
C THR A 37 4.66 31.23 -15.19
N SER A 38 4.31 32.45 -14.76
CA SER A 38 5.29 33.50 -14.41
C SER A 38 6.22 33.05 -13.27
N LYS A 39 5.72 32.20 -12.37
CA LYS A 39 6.48 31.59 -11.26
C LYS A 39 7.15 30.26 -11.59
N ASN A 40 7.19 29.86 -12.87
CA ASN A 40 7.83 28.64 -13.34
C ASN A 40 7.24 27.32 -12.74
N ILE A 41 6.04 27.37 -12.18
CA ILE A 41 5.37 26.21 -11.58
C ILE A 41 4.85 25.27 -12.66
N ILE A 42 4.32 25.83 -13.75
CA ILE A 42 3.83 25.04 -14.89
C ILE A 42 4.95 24.25 -15.57
N GLU A 43 6.12 24.86 -15.79
CA GLU A 43 7.28 24.13 -16.34
C GLU A 43 7.75 23.03 -15.40
N ARG A 44 7.79 23.30 -14.10
CA ARG A 44 8.09 22.25 -13.10
C ARG A 44 7.11 21.06 -13.23
N MET A 45 5.82 21.29 -13.45
CA MET A 45 4.84 20.19 -13.60
C MET A 45 5.06 19.34 -14.85
N LYS A 46 5.66 19.90 -15.91
CA LYS A 46 6.05 19.13 -17.11
C LYS A 46 7.23 18.21 -16.84
N GLU A 47 8.10 18.57 -15.89
CA GLU A 47 9.26 17.77 -15.49
C GLU A 47 8.92 16.65 -14.51
N ILE A 48 7.90 16.83 -13.66
CA ILE A 48 7.55 15.85 -12.62
C ILE A 48 6.86 14.62 -13.24
N PRO A 49 7.42 13.40 -13.08
CA PRO A 49 6.78 12.18 -13.54
C PRO A 49 5.47 11.92 -12.78
N GLN A 50 4.40 11.56 -13.50
CA GLN A 50 3.09 11.25 -12.91
C GLN A 50 3.19 10.16 -11.84
N LEU A 51 3.85 9.04 -12.16
CA LEU A 51 4.01 7.91 -11.26
C LEU A 51 5.29 7.97 -10.40
N GLY A 52 5.99 9.11 -10.40
CA GLY A 52 7.23 9.31 -9.65
C GLY A 52 8.27 8.23 -9.96
N LEU A 53 8.61 7.42 -8.95
CA LEU A 53 9.61 6.36 -9.06
C LEU A 53 9.12 5.10 -9.77
N ILE A 54 7.84 4.93 -10.08
CA ILE A 54 7.40 3.73 -10.80
C ILE A 54 8.06 3.69 -12.19
N ARG A 55 8.65 2.55 -12.54
CA ARG A 55 9.32 2.41 -13.84
C ARG A 55 8.28 2.30 -14.94
N VAL A 56 8.30 3.26 -15.87
CA VAL A 56 7.43 3.29 -17.04
C VAL A 56 8.29 3.24 -18.30
N LYS A 57 7.82 2.55 -19.34
CA LYS A 57 8.49 2.61 -20.65
C LYS A 57 8.49 4.06 -21.13
N ARG A 58 9.63 4.55 -21.64
CA ARG A 58 9.82 5.96 -22.02
C ARG A 58 8.76 6.50 -22.98
N ASN A 59 8.16 5.65 -23.82
CA ASN A 59 7.10 6.04 -24.74
C ASN A 59 5.71 6.21 -24.09
N LEU A 60 5.51 5.69 -22.88
CA LEU A 60 4.27 5.77 -22.11
C LEU A 60 4.40 6.69 -20.88
N SER A 61 5.57 7.30 -20.66
CA SER A 61 5.79 8.21 -19.54
C SER A 61 4.88 9.43 -19.67
N LYS A 62 4.23 9.77 -18.56
CA LYS A 62 3.40 10.97 -18.42
C LYS A 62 3.97 11.87 -17.34
N SER A 63 3.89 13.16 -17.56
CA SER A 63 4.15 14.18 -16.55
C SER A 63 2.89 14.48 -15.73
N ARG A 64 3.06 15.19 -14.60
CA ARG A 64 1.92 15.76 -13.85
C ARG A 64 1.14 16.76 -14.70
N TYR A 65 1.82 17.47 -15.60
CA TYR A 65 1.17 18.35 -16.56
C TYR A 65 0.24 17.58 -17.52
N ASP A 66 0.68 16.47 -18.10
CA ASP A 66 -0.16 15.66 -19.00
C ASP A 66 -1.44 15.19 -18.29
N TYR A 67 -1.31 14.82 -17.00
CA TYR A 67 -2.42 14.41 -16.16
C TYR A 67 -3.41 15.56 -15.86
N ILE A 68 -2.92 16.79 -15.64
CA ILE A 68 -3.76 18.00 -15.50
C ILE A 68 -4.54 18.23 -16.79
N VAL A 69 -3.86 18.20 -17.95
CA VAL A 69 -4.48 18.45 -19.26
C VAL A 69 -5.55 17.40 -19.55
N LEU A 70 -5.34 16.12 -19.22
CA LEU A 70 -6.36 15.08 -19.39
C LEU A 70 -7.63 15.39 -18.58
N GLN A 71 -7.49 15.76 -17.31
CA GLN A 71 -8.64 16.10 -16.46
C GLN A 71 -9.40 17.30 -17.02
N LEU A 72 -8.68 18.35 -17.45
CA LEU A 72 -9.29 19.53 -18.07
C LEU A 72 -10.02 19.17 -19.38
N TYR A 73 -9.48 18.23 -20.16
CA TYR A 73 -10.14 17.72 -21.36
C TYR A 73 -11.44 16.96 -21.04
N LEU A 74 -11.44 16.11 -20.02
CA LEU A 74 -12.66 15.42 -19.57
C LEU A 74 -13.72 16.41 -19.07
N HIS A 75 -13.32 17.44 -18.31
CA HIS A 75 -14.22 18.53 -17.92
C HIS A 75 -14.80 19.27 -19.14
N LYS A 76 -14.00 19.49 -20.20
CA LYS A 76 -14.47 20.04 -21.47
C LYS A 76 -15.53 19.13 -22.11
N LEU A 77 -15.30 17.82 -22.16
CA LEU A 77 -16.27 16.87 -22.72
C LEU A 77 -17.58 16.86 -21.94
N ILE A 78 -17.52 16.83 -20.61
CA ILE A 78 -18.71 16.88 -19.74
C ILE A 78 -19.49 18.17 -20.00
N ARG A 79 -18.80 19.32 -20.06
CA ARG A 79 -19.45 20.61 -20.33
C ARG A 79 -20.11 20.68 -21.69
N GLN A 80 -19.51 20.10 -22.72
CA GLN A 80 -20.05 20.20 -24.08
C GLN A 80 -21.22 19.24 -24.33
N ASN A 81 -21.27 18.10 -23.63
CA ASN A 81 -22.16 17.00 -24.03
C ASN A 81 -23.17 16.59 -22.94
N LEU A 82 -22.91 16.89 -21.66
CA LEU A 82 -23.69 16.33 -20.54
C LEU A 82 -24.45 17.37 -19.71
N GLN A 83 -24.49 18.66 -20.09
CA GLN A 83 -25.09 19.70 -19.23
C GLN A 83 -26.54 19.44 -18.83
N ARG A 84 -27.35 18.84 -19.72
CA ARG A 84 -28.75 18.51 -19.43
C ARG A 84 -28.92 17.25 -18.60
N GLU A 85 -27.84 16.50 -18.39
CA GLU A 85 -27.80 15.22 -17.68
C GLU A 85 -27.24 15.39 -16.26
N LEU A 86 -26.68 16.56 -15.93
CA LEU A 86 -26.08 16.86 -14.63
C LEU A 86 -27.11 17.47 -13.68
N GLU A 87 -27.06 17.06 -12.41
CA GLU A 87 -27.83 17.66 -11.32
C GLU A 87 -27.58 19.17 -11.21
N ILE A 88 -26.30 19.58 -11.30
CA ILE A 88 -25.90 20.98 -11.32
C ILE A 88 -24.98 21.24 -12.51
N THR A 89 -25.39 22.16 -13.38
CA THR A 89 -24.64 22.49 -14.60
C THR A 89 -23.32 23.19 -14.31
N TYR A 90 -22.38 23.12 -15.25
CA TYR A 90 -21.06 23.77 -15.09
C TYR A 90 -21.17 25.29 -15.10
N ASN A 91 -22.24 25.85 -15.68
CA ASN A 91 -22.49 27.28 -15.71
C ASN A 91 -23.16 27.80 -14.42
N ASN A 92 -23.57 26.91 -13.50
CA ASN A 92 -24.19 27.31 -12.25
C ASN A 92 -23.18 28.09 -11.39
N LYS A 93 -23.60 29.25 -10.88
CA LYS A 93 -22.76 30.12 -10.02
C LYS A 93 -22.76 29.61 -8.58
N ILE A 94 -21.58 29.66 -7.95
CA ILE A 94 -21.41 29.40 -6.52
C ILE A 94 -21.40 30.73 -5.77
N ASN A 95 -22.11 30.81 -4.65
CA ASN A 95 -22.07 31.99 -3.80
C ASN A 95 -20.79 31.94 -2.94
N PRO A 96 -19.95 32.99 -2.92
CA PRO A 96 -18.75 33.02 -2.08
C PRO A 96 -19.00 32.67 -0.61
N ALA A 97 -20.14 33.11 -0.06
CA ALA A 97 -20.53 32.79 1.32
C ALA A 97 -20.71 31.28 1.58
N ASP A 98 -20.89 30.47 0.54
CA ASP A 98 -21.08 29.02 0.67
C ASP A 98 -19.74 28.28 0.93
N PHE A 99 -18.59 28.92 0.68
CA PHE A 99 -17.29 28.23 0.75
C PHE A 99 -16.07 29.11 1.11
N MET A 100 -16.21 30.43 1.19
CA MET A 100 -15.11 31.35 1.50
C MET A 100 -15.27 31.91 2.91
N GLN A 101 -14.14 32.17 3.58
CA GLN A 101 -14.17 33.08 4.74
C GLN A 101 -14.60 34.49 4.29
N ASP A 102 -15.33 35.22 5.14
CA ASP A 102 -16.02 36.50 4.86
C ASP A 102 -15.16 37.65 4.28
N ALA A 103 -13.84 37.44 4.16
CA ALA A 103 -12.86 38.43 3.72
C ALA A 103 -12.84 38.71 2.20
N ILE A 104 -13.48 37.89 1.35
CA ILE A 104 -13.36 38.01 -0.11
C ILE A 104 -14.68 38.46 -0.73
N LYS A 105 -14.80 39.76 -1.00
CA LYS A 105 -15.96 40.35 -1.69
C LYS A 105 -15.88 40.08 -3.19
N ILE A 106 -16.81 39.29 -3.73
CA ILE A 106 -16.97 39.04 -5.17
C ILE A 106 -18.36 39.54 -5.59
N GLU A 107 -18.38 40.39 -6.61
CA GLU A 107 -19.62 40.90 -7.19
C GLU A 107 -20.46 39.77 -7.80
N LYS A 108 -21.79 39.95 -7.85
CA LYS A 108 -22.72 38.92 -8.38
C LYS A 108 -22.41 38.53 -9.85
N SER A 109 -21.98 39.50 -10.65
CA SER A 109 -21.52 39.32 -12.04
C SER A 109 -20.33 38.38 -12.11
N ASP A 110 -19.35 38.56 -11.22
CA ASP A 110 -18.05 37.89 -11.19
C ASP A 110 -18.05 36.54 -10.45
N ARG A 111 -19.18 36.11 -9.88
CA ARG A 111 -19.21 34.86 -9.10
C ARG A 111 -18.69 33.66 -9.90
N PRO A 112 -17.79 32.85 -9.32
CA PRO A 112 -17.26 31.69 -10.01
C PRO A 112 -18.36 30.66 -10.27
N THR A 113 -18.27 30.01 -11.42
CA THR A 113 -19.15 28.89 -11.78
C THR A 113 -18.59 27.57 -11.27
N ILE A 114 -19.42 26.53 -11.20
CA ILE A 114 -18.97 25.15 -10.93
C ILE A 114 -17.81 24.77 -11.88
N GLY A 115 -17.90 25.17 -13.15
CA GLY A 115 -16.85 24.95 -14.14
C GLY A 115 -15.54 25.65 -13.81
N ASP A 116 -15.57 26.91 -13.37
CA ASP A 116 -14.36 27.65 -12.94
C ASP A 116 -13.67 26.92 -11.80
N MET A 117 -14.47 26.51 -10.82
CA MET A 117 -14.01 25.90 -9.58
C MET A 117 -13.42 24.51 -9.83
N LEU A 118 -14.01 23.71 -10.72
CA LEU A 118 -13.48 22.41 -11.16
C LEU A 118 -12.14 22.55 -11.90
N GLN A 119 -12.02 23.52 -12.81
CA GLN A 119 -10.76 23.75 -13.52
C GLN A 119 -9.66 24.28 -12.58
N LEU A 120 -9.97 25.20 -11.67
CA LEU A 120 -9.05 25.66 -10.63
C LEU A 120 -8.57 24.50 -9.76
N LEU A 121 -9.50 23.71 -9.23
CA LEU A 121 -9.19 22.55 -8.38
C LEU A 121 -8.29 21.55 -9.12
N THR A 122 -8.57 21.29 -10.40
CA THR A 122 -7.75 20.40 -11.25
C THR A 122 -6.28 20.85 -11.30
N VAL A 123 -6.03 22.15 -11.48
CA VAL A 123 -4.67 22.69 -11.50
C VAL A 123 -4.05 22.59 -10.11
N ILE A 124 -4.66 23.19 -9.09
CA ILE A 124 -4.04 23.34 -7.77
C ILE A 124 -3.90 22.02 -7.00
N TYR A 125 -4.71 21.02 -7.31
CA TYR A 125 -4.54 19.69 -6.74
C TYR A 125 -3.18 19.08 -7.11
N ASN A 126 -2.63 19.41 -8.27
CA ASN A 126 -1.45 18.73 -8.81
C ASN A 126 -0.13 19.51 -8.65
N ILE A 127 -0.17 20.83 -8.42
CA ILE A 127 1.03 21.68 -8.43
C ILE A 127 2.02 21.44 -7.28
N GLY A 128 1.59 20.87 -6.15
CA GLY A 128 2.43 20.73 -4.96
C GLY A 128 3.24 19.42 -4.87
N HIS A 129 3.23 18.58 -5.90
CA HIS A 129 4.03 17.35 -5.88
C HIS A 129 5.55 17.63 -5.86
N PHE A 130 6.29 16.81 -5.12
CA PHE A 130 7.73 16.63 -5.30
C PHE A 130 8.01 15.80 -6.55
N TYR A 131 9.24 15.84 -7.05
CA TYR A 131 9.65 15.05 -8.23
C TYR A 131 9.41 13.54 -8.05
N ASN A 132 9.75 12.96 -6.89
CA ASN A 132 9.47 11.54 -6.59
C ASN A 132 8.09 11.30 -5.94
N THR A 133 7.16 12.26 -6.12
CA THR A 133 5.74 12.20 -5.73
C THR A 133 5.52 11.71 -4.29
N PHE A 134 4.76 10.62 -4.11
CA PHE A 134 4.39 10.09 -2.80
C PHE A 134 5.58 9.52 -2.02
N THR A 135 6.67 9.12 -2.69
CA THR A 135 7.87 8.61 -1.99
C THR A 135 8.57 9.74 -1.24
N SER A 136 8.70 10.91 -1.86
CA SER A 136 9.23 12.10 -1.18
C SER A 136 8.30 12.58 -0.08
N SER A 137 6.99 12.61 -0.33
CA SER A 137 6.03 12.98 0.72
C SER A 137 6.12 12.05 1.93
N ARG A 138 6.32 10.75 1.69
CA ARG A 138 6.51 9.77 2.76
C ARG A 138 7.77 10.07 3.57
N ALA A 139 8.87 10.42 2.90
CA ALA A 139 10.10 10.81 3.59
C ALA A 139 9.92 12.04 4.49
N VAL A 140 9.19 13.07 4.03
CA VAL A 140 8.88 14.26 4.84
C VAL A 140 8.09 13.89 6.09
N ILE A 141 7.02 13.11 5.96
CA ILE A 141 6.18 12.69 7.09
C ILE A 141 6.94 11.81 8.06
N ILE A 142 7.76 10.86 7.57
CA ILE A 142 8.63 10.04 8.42
C ILE A 142 9.58 10.94 9.22
N TYR A 143 10.25 11.89 8.57
CA TYR A 143 11.21 12.76 9.24
C TYR A 143 10.55 13.69 10.26
N ALA A 144 9.37 14.24 9.95
CA ALA A 144 8.59 15.02 10.91
C ALA A 144 8.15 14.21 12.14
N ASN A 145 7.81 12.94 11.96
CA ASN A 145 7.48 12.05 13.08
C ASN A 145 8.70 11.70 13.95
N GLU A 146 9.92 11.78 13.40
CA GLU A 146 11.16 11.39 14.08
C GLU A 146 11.97 12.60 14.59
N ASN A 147 11.66 13.81 14.11
CA ASN A 147 12.35 15.04 14.46
C ASN A 147 11.34 16.19 14.69
N LYS A 148 11.13 16.53 15.97
CA LYS A 148 10.20 17.58 16.39
C LYS A 148 10.54 18.95 15.81
N ARG A 149 11.83 19.32 15.77
CA ARG A 149 12.26 20.61 15.21
C ARG A 149 11.94 20.71 13.72
N PHE A 150 12.11 19.62 12.98
CA PHE A 150 11.70 19.57 11.58
C PHE A 150 10.16 19.63 11.43
N ALA A 151 9.41 18.94 12.28
CA ALA A 151 7.94 19.03 12.31
C ALA A 151 7.48 20.49 12.50
N ASP A 152 8.08 21.19 13.47
CA ASP A 152 7.79 22.61 13.73
C ASP A 152 8.09 23.48 12.50
N LYS A 153 9.18 23.23 11.77
CA LYS A 153 9.49 23.94 10.51
C LYS A 153 8.47 23.69 9.40
N LEU A 154 7.96 22.45 9.30
CA LEU A 154 6.90 22.12 8.34
C LEU A 154 5.59 22.82 8.71
N ILE A 155 5.15 22.71 9.97
CA ILE A 155 3.90 23.32 10.46
C ILE A 155 3.95 24.83 10.30
N ASN A 156 5.06 25.47 10.70
CA ASN A 156 5.25 26.91 10.63
C ASN A 156 5.69 27.42 9.25
N SER A 157 5.62 26.58 8.20
CA SER A 157 5.91 27.02 6.83
C SER A 157 4.85 27.97 6.26
N SER A 158 3.67 28.02 6.90
CA SER A 158 2.65 29.06 6.75
C SER A 158 2.28 29.66 8.11
N LYS A 159 1.85 30.93 8.09
CA LYS A 159 1.26 31.62 9.24
C LYS A 159 -0.25 31.36 9.38
N ASN A 160 -0.87 30.69 8.41
CA ASN A 160 -2.29 30.40 8.44
C ASN A 160 -2.60 29.26 9.41
N VAL A 161 -3.45 29.51 10.41
CA VAL A 161 -3.82 28.52 11.43
C VAL A 161 -4.42 27.26 10.81
N ARG A 162 -5.25 27.40 9.77
CA ARG A 162 -5.82 26.25 9.04
C ARG A 162 -4.74 25.35 8.46
N PHE A 163 -3.67 25.93 7.93
CA PHE A 163 -2.53 25.18 7.41
C PHE A 163 -1.81 24.42 8.53
N GLN A 164 -1.58 25.09 9.67
CA GLN A 164 -0.86 24.53 10.82
C GLN A 164 -1.62 23.32 11.40
N GLU A 165 -2.93 23.45 11.60
CA GLU A 165 -3.80 22.38 12.08
C GLU A 165 -3.81 21.16 11.13
N ILE A 166 -3.97 21.39 9.83
CA ILE A 166 -3.97 20.30 8.84
C ILE A 166 -2.59 19.65 8.74
N SER A 167 -1.51 20.44 8.84
CA SER A 167 -0.13 19.93 8.84
C SER A 167 0.13 19.03 10.04
N GLN A 168 -0.28 19.46 11.23
CA GLN A 168 -0.20 18.67 12.46
C GLN A 168 -0.98 17.36 12.30
N LYS A 169 -2.24 17.43 11.87
CA LYS A 169 -3.07 16.23 11.58
C LYS A 169 -2.37 15.27 10.62
N TYR A 170 -1.75 15.77 9.56
CA TYR A 170 -1.06 14.91 8.58
C TYR A 170 0.20 14.26 9.13
N ILE A 171 0.91 14.91 10.05
CA ILE A 171 2.05 14.32 10.75
C ILE A 171 1.56 13.20 11.66
N ASP A 172 0.55 13.48 12.48
CA ASP A 172 -0.01 12.54 13.47
C ASP A 172 -0.62 11.30 12.81
N ASP A 173 -1.43 11.50 11.76
CA ASP A 173 -2.04 10.44 10.98
C ASP A 173 -1.04 9.74 10.02
N ARG A 174 0.18 10.27 9.91
CA ARG A 174 1.19 9.89 8.92
C ARG A 174 0.68 9.96 7.46
N ASN A 175 -0.15 10.94 7.15
CA ASN A 175 -0.84 11.10 5.86
C ASN A 175 0.05 11.72 4.77
N TYR A 176 0.98 10.93 4.25
CA TYR A 176 1.86 11.37 3.17
C TYR A 176 1.16 11.49 1.81
N HIS A 177 0.04 10.81 1.60
CA HIS A 177 -0.70 10.88 0.34
C HIS A 177 -1.24 12.27 0.05
N ARG A 178 -1.61 13.05 1.09
CA ARG A 178 -2.20 14.39 0.93
C ARG A 178 -1.23 15.54 1.17
N LEU A 179 0.02 15.30 1.59
CA LEU A 179 1.04 16.34 1.82
C LEU A 179 1.24 17.29 0.64
N HIS A 180 1.15 16.79 -0.60
CA HIS A 180 1.29 17.63 -1.79
C HIS A 180 0.27 18.77 -1.85
N LEU A 181 -0.91 18.61 -1.24
CA LEU A 181 -1.91 19.68 -1.16
C LEU A 181 -1.48 20.81 -0.22
N LEU A 182 -0.74 20.51 0.85
CA LEU A 182 -0.13 21.54 1.69
C LEU A 182 0.94 22.32 0.90
N ASN A 183 1.77 21.62 0.12
CA ASN A 183 2.70 22.31 -0.76
C ASN A 183 1.98 23.18 -1.80
N SER A 184 0.82 22.76 -2.31
CA SER A 184 -0.01 23.60 -3.19
C SER A 184 -0.48 24.88 -2.50
N ILE A 185 -0.90 24.81 -1.24
CA ILE A 185 -1.21 26.02 -0.44
C ILE A 185 0.02 26.93 -0.35
N LEU A 186 1.20 26.41 -0.02
CA LEU A 186 2.43 27.19 0.10
C LEU A 186 2.84 27.88 -1.22
N ILE A 187 2.57 27.24 -2.36
CA ILE A 187 2.74 27.85 -3.69
C ILE A 187 1.75 29.00 -3.88
N LEU A 188 0.48 28.77 -3.56
CA LEU A 188 -0.57 29.77 -3.71
C LEU A 188 -0.34 30.99 -2.81
N GLU A 189 0.14 30.81 -1.57
CA GLU A 189 0.51 31.91 -0.65
C GLU A 189 1.65 32.77 -1.19
N ARG A 190 2.50 32.22 -2.06
CA ARG A 190 3.61 32.93 -2.73
C ARG A 190 3.22 33.48 -4.10
N CYS A 191 1.98 33.26 -4.54
CA CYS A 191 1.42 33.92 -5.72
C CYS A 191 1.05 35.39 -5.40
N ASN A 192 0.76 36.18 -6.41
CA ASN A 192 0.21 37.52 -6.22
C ASN A 192 -1.14 37.43 -5.48
N GLN A 193 -1.15 37.84 -4.21
CA GLN A 193 -2.34 37.77 -3.35
C GLN A 193 -3.41 38.79 -3.74
N GLU A 194 -3.17 39.72 -4.67
CA GLU A 194 -4.23 40.62 -5.18
C GLU A 194 -5.16 39.93 -6.18
N LEU A 195 -4.74 38.81 -6.77
CA LEU A 195 -5.52 38.09 -7.78
C LEU A 195 -6.70 37.33 -7.14
N LYS A 196 -7.92 37.58 -7.64
CA LYS A 196 -9.13 36.88 -7.18
C LYS A 196 -8.99 35.36 -7.36
N SER A 197 -8.43 34.91 -8.48
CA SER A 197 -8.22 33.47 -8.75
C SER A 197 -7.35 32.77 -7.72
N VAL A 198 -6.30 33.44 -7.20
CA VAL A 198 -5.40 32.89 -6.16
C VAL A 198 -6.16 32.73 -4.84
N LYS A 199 -6.89 33.77 -4.41
CA LYS A 199 -7.69 33.71 -3.18
C LYS A 199 -8.78 32.63 -3.26
N ILE A 200 -9.50 32.56 -4.38
CA ILE A 200 -10.52 31.54 -4.63
C ILE A 200 -9.90 30.13 -4.61
N ALA A 201 -8.75 29.94 -5.26
CA ALA A 201 -8.06 28.66 -5.28
C ALA A 201 -7.64 28.19 -3.88
N GLN A 202 -7.12 29.09 -3.03
CA GLN A 202 -6.78 28.75 -1.64
C GLN A 202 -8.02 28.27 -0.87
N GLU A 203 -9.13 29.00 -0.96
CA GLU A 203 -10.37 28.62 -0.25
C GLU A 203 -10.94 27.29 -0.74
N ILE A 204 -10.99 27.04 -2.06
CA ILE A 204 -11.42 25.74 -2.59
C ILE A 204 -10.55 24.61 -2.02
N LEU A 205 -9.22 24.82 -1.99
CA LEU A 205 -8.29 23.80 -1.54
C LEU A 205 -8.44 23.52 -0.05
N TYR A 206 -8.62 24.54 0.80
CA TYR A 206 -8.93 24.36 2.22
C TYR A 206 -10.25 23.60 2.43
N ASN A 207 -11.30 23.94 1.67
CA ASN A 207 -12.55 23.18 1.71
C ASN A 207 -12.35 21.72 1.31
N TYR A 208 -11.54 21.46 0.27
CA TYR A 208 -11.24 20.10 -0.16
C TYR A 208 -10.44 19.29 0.87
N LEU A 209 -9.52 19.94 1.58
CA LEU A 209 -8.77 19.35 2.68
C LEU A 209 -9.70 18.94 3.83
N ASN A 210 -10.71 19.78 4.11
CA ASN A 210 -11.71 19.58 5.16
C ASN A 210 -13.06 19.06 4.62
N LYS A 211 -13.03 18.34 3.49
CA LYS A 211 -14.25 17.87 2.80
C LYS A 211 -15.19 17.00 3.65
N GLU A 212 -14.67 16.41 4.73
CA GLU A 212 -15.45 15.61 5.69
C GLU A 212 -16.46 16.46 6.47
N ASN A 213 -16.25 17.78 6.55
CA ASN A 213 -17.12 18.73 7.24
C ASN A 213 -18.13 19.40 6.29
N ILE A 214 -18.12 19.06 5.01
CA ILE A 214 -19.01 19.69 4.02
C ILE A 214 -20.36 18.98 4.04
N PRO A 215 -21.48 19.72 4.15
CA PRO A 215 -22.80 19.11 4.17
C PRO A 215 -23.09 18.32 2.89
N ASP A 216 -23.63 17.12 3.07
CA ASP A 216 -24.14 16.29 1.98
C ASP A 216 -25.20 17.08 1.18
N GLY A 217 -25.17 16.96 -0.15
CA GLY A 217 -26.07 17.67 -1.05
C GLY A 217 -25.71 19.15 -1.30
N SER A 218 -24.69 19.71 -0.65
CA SER A 218 -24.22 21.06 -0.97
C SER A 218 -23.57 21.14 -2.36
N LYS A 219 -23.53 22.33 -2.95
CA LYS A 219 -22.83 22.57 -4.23
C LYS A 219 -21.35 22.17 -4.18
N MET A 220 -20.70 22.37 -3.04
CA MET A 220 -19.30 21.99 -2.84
C MET A 220 -19.13 20.48 -2.77
N TYR A 221 -20.04 19.76 -2.09
CA TYR A 221 -20.08 18.31 -2.09
C TYR A 221 -20.22 17.75 -3.52
N TYR A 222 -21.18 18.28 -4.28
CA TYR A 222 -21.41 17.91 -5.67
C TYR A 222 -20.17 18.17 -6.56
N LEU A 223 -19.55 19.35 -6.41
CA LEU A 223 -18.33 19.71 -7.13
C LEU A 223 -17.19 18.72 -6.85
N PHE A 224 -16.94 18.40 -5.58
CA PHE A 224 -15.90 17.46 -5.19
C PHE A 224 -16.19 16.04 -5.65
N ASN A 225 -17.47 15.64 -5.76
CA ASN A 225 -17.85 14.37 -6.36
C ASN A 225 -17.50 14.31 -7.85
N ILE A 226 -17.86 15.32 -8.65
CA ILE A 226 -17.47 15.40 -10.07
C ILE A 226 -15.95 15.37 -10.20
N PHE A 227 -15.24 16.19 -9.42
CA PHE A 227 -13.79 16.24 -9.46
C PHE A 227 -13.15 14.87 -9.18
N LYS A 228 -13.64 14.15 -8.16
CA LYS A 228 -13.18 12.80 -7.83
C LYS A 228 -13.41 11.84 -9.01
N LYS A 229 -14.63 11.82 -9.57
CA LYS A 229 -14.97 10.94 -10.70
C LYS A 229 -14.13 11.22 -11.95
N VAL A 230 -13.89 12.49 -12.29
CA VAL A 230 -12.99 12.87 -13.39
C VAL A 230 -11.56 12.43 -13.14
N ARG A 231 -11.08 12.56 -11.89
CA ARG A 231 -9.77 12.05 -11.51
C ARG A 231 -9.67 10.54 -11.62
N ASP A 232 -10.71 9.82 -11.22
CA ASP A 232 -10.81 8.37 -11.29
C ASP A 232 -10.70 7.89 -12.75
N VAL A 233 -11.49 8.48 -13.65
CA VAL A 233 -11.37 8.25 -15.10
C VAL A 233 -9.95 8.55 -15.60
N SER A 234 -9.38 9.68 -15.19
CA SER A 234 -8.08 10.13 -15.69
C SER A 234 -6.93 9.21 -15.31
N TYR A 235 -6.84 8.80 -14.03
CA TYR A 235 -5.70 7.99 -13.59
C TYR A 235 -5.84 6.56 -14.12
N ILE A 236 -7.05 5.99 -14.09
CA ILE A 236 -7.28 4.66 -14.63
C ILE A 236 -6.94 4.61 -16.12
N ALA A 237 -7.38 5.59 -16.91
CA ALA A 237 -7.12 5.60 -18.35
C ALA A 237 -5.62 5.68 -18.70
N TYR A 238 -4.83 6.41 -17.91
CA TYR A 238 -3.37 6.47 -18.10
C TYR A 238 -2.66 5.24 -17.57
N ASP A 239 -3.01 4.75 -16.39
CA ASP A 239 -2.28 3.68 -15.73
C ASP A 239 -2.57 2.31 -16.35
N LEU A 240 -3.77 2.09 -16.91
CA LEU A 240 -4.09 0.90 -17.70
C LEU A 240 -3.19 0.76 -18.95
N GLN A 241 -2.65 1.86 -19.48
CA GLN A 241 -1.72 1.77 -20.61
C GLN A 241 -0.36 1.20 -20.18
N ILE A 242 -0.01 1.39 -18.90
CA ILE A 242 1.27 1.00 -18.30
C ILE A 242 1.17 -0.39 -17.68
N SER A 243 0.01 -0.75 -17.14
CA SER A 243 -0.24 -2.05 -16.53
C SER A 243 -0.16 -3.20 -17.55
N ASN A 244 -0.02 -4.41 -17.00
CA ASN A 244 -0.15 -5.66 -17.77
C ASN A 244 -1.60 -6.21 -17.72
N THR A 245 -2.58 -5.39 -17.35
CA THR A 245 -3.99 -5.82 -17.31
C THR A 245 -4.59 -5.85 -18.72
N PRO A 246 -5.59 -6.71 -18.99
CA PRO A 246 -6.25 -6.79 -20.30
C PRO A 246 -7.23 -5.63 -20.58
N LEU A 247 -7.38 -4.68 -19.65
CA LEU A 247 -8.32 -3.57 -19.75
C LEU A 247 -7.65 -2.31 -20.29
N ILE A 248 -8.36 -1.55 -21.14
CA ILE A 248 -7.93 -0.24 -21.65
C ILE A 248 -9.17 0.66 -21.72
N ILE A 249 -9.01 1.94 -21.39
CA ILE A 249 -9.97 3.00 -21.75
C ILE A 249 -9.41 3.72 -22.96
N ASP A 250 -10.09 3.63 -24.10
CA ASP A 250 -9.63 4.28 -25.33
C ASP A 250 -9.97 5.78 -25.34
N LEU A 251 -9.02 6.61 -24.92
CA LEU A 251 -9.16 8.07 -24.92
C LEU A 251 -9.35 8.65 -26.32
N CYS A 252 -9.01 7.93 -27.39
CA CYS A 252 -9.22 8.39 -28.77
C CYS A 252 -10.68 8.24 -29.23
N ASN A 253 -11.46 7.38 -28.57
CA ASN A 253 -12.88 7.20 -28.89
C ASN A 253 -13.73 8.16 -28.05
N LYS A 254 -13.96 9.36 -28.60
CA LYS A 254 -14.74 10.42 -27.94
C LYS A 254 -16.16 9.98 -27.57
N GLU A 255 -16.83 9.23 -28.43
CA GLU A 255 -18.22 8.78 -28.19
C GLU A 255 -18.29 7.82 -27.00
N SER A 256 -17.40 6.82 -26.96
CA SER A 256 -17.31 5.91 -25.82
C SER A 256 -16.91 6.63 -24.52
N LEU A 257 -16.05 7.64 -24.59
CA LEU A 257 -15.71 8.46 -23.43
C LEU A 257 -16.91 9.24 -22.91
N ILE A 258 -17.70 9.85 -23.79
CA ILE A 258 -18.91 10.59 -23.40
C ILE A 258 -19.93 9.64 -22.77
N LEU A 259 -20.13 8.45 -23.36
CA LEU A 259 -21.01 7.43 -22.80
C LEU A 259 -20.56 7.01 -21.39
N LEU A 260 -19.26 6.71 -21.22
CA LEU A 260 -18.70 6.36 -19.92
C LEU A 260 -18.91 7.46 -18.88
N LEU A 261 -18.66 8.72 -19.27
CA LEU A 261 -18.87 9.89 -18.40
C LEU A 261 -20.36 10.09 -18.08
N LYS A 262 -21.26 9.81 -19.04
CA LYS A 262 -22.72 9.87 -18.83
C LYS A 262 -23.15 8.84 -17.79
N GLU A 263 -22.74 7.58 -17.94
CA GLU A 263 -23.03 6.51 -16.97
C GLU A 263 -22.49 6.83 -15.57
N PHE A 264 -21.39 7.59 -15.50
CA PHE A 264 -20.76 7.89 -14.22
C PHE A 264 -21.30 9.14 -13.51
N LEU A 265 -21.90 10.07 -14.27
CA LEU A 265 -22.25 11.42 -13.78
C LEU A 265 -23.72 11.81 -13.97
N SER A 266 -24.48 11.15 -14.85
CA SER A 266 -25.86 11.53 -15.13
C SER A 266 -26.75 11.32 -13.89
N LEU A 267 -27.60 12.30 -13.59
CA LEU A 267 -28.60 12.20 -12.52
C LEU A 267 -29.72 11.21 -12.87
N TYR A 268 -29.83 10.82 -14.14
CA TYR A 268 -30.86 9.90 -14.65
C TYR A 268 -30.43 8.44 -14.63
N ASN A 269 -29.15 8.16 -14.35
CA ASN A 269 -28.59 6.80 -14.35
C ASN A 269 -28.31 6.32 -12.92
N ASP A 270 -28.43 5.01 -12.69
CA ASP A 270 -27.83 4.39 -11.51
C ASP A 270 -26.30 4.36 -11.69
N GLN A 271 -25.60 5.20 -10.93
CA GLN A 271 -24.15 5.37 -11.02
C GLN A 271 -23.38 4.22 -10.33
N LYS A 272 -24.06 3.41 -9.50
CA LYS A 272 -23.44 2.39 -8.64
C LYS A 272 -22.68 1.31 -9.43
N PRO A 273 -23.20 0.72 -10.53
CA PRO A 273 -22.46 -0.27 -11.30
C PRO A 273 -21.14 0.30 -11.85
N THR A 274 -21.16 1.55 -12.33
CA THR A 274 -19.97 2.23 -12.83
C THR A 274 -18.98 2.51 -11.69
N GLU A 275 -19.45 2.96 -10.52
CA GLU A 275 -18.62 3.14 -9.33
C GLU A 275 -17.92 1.85 -8.88
N GLU A 276 -18.64 0.72 -8.88
CA GLU A 276 -18.10 -0.59 -8.53
C GLU A 276 -17.09 -1.10 -9.57
N LEU A 277 -17.33 -0.84 -10.86
CA LEU A 277 -16.38 -1.14 -11.93
C LEU A 277 -15.08 -0.36 -11.73
N PHE A 278 -15.16 0.96 -11.52
CA PHE A 278 -13.99 1.81 -11.28
C PHE A 278 -13.23 1.40 -10.03
N LYS A 279 -13.93 1.06 -8.95
CA LYS A 279 -13.32 0.53 -7.71
C LYS A 279 -12.58 -0.79 -7.97
N SER A 280 -13.15 -1.67 -8.78
CA SER A 280 -12.56 -2.96 -9.12
C SER A 280 -11.32 -2.80 -9.99
N ILE A 281 -11.35 -1.92 -11.00
CA ILE A 281 -10.18 -1.61 -11.83
C ILE A 281 -9.09 -0.93 -11.00
N GLY A 282 -9.47 0.02 -10.13
CA GLY A 282 -8.54 0.67 -9.20
C GLY A 282 -7.80 -0.34 -8.33
N LYS A 283 -8.51 -1.32 -7.77
CA LYS A 283 -7.88 -2.43 -7.01
C LYS A 283 -6.90 -3.24 -7.86
N LEU A 284 -7.24 -3.55 -9.11
CA LEU A 284 -6.33 -4.27 -10.02
C LEU A 284 -5.05 -3.47 -10.30
N LEU A 285 -5.18 -2.15 -10.52
CA LEU A 285 -4.05 -1.25 -10.70
C LEU A 285 -3.21 -1.13 -9.43
N ASP A 286 -3.86 -1.06 -8.27
CA ASP A 286 -3.19 -1.09 -6.97
C ASP A 286 -2.33 -2.34 -6.85
N ASP A 287 -2.87 -3.53 -7.10
CA ASP A 287 -2.12 -4.77 -6.98
C ASP A 287 -1.02 -4.93 -8.05
N ALA A 288 -1.25 -4.44 -9.28
CA ALA A 288 -0.35 -4.63 -10.41
C ALA A 288 0.75 -3.55 -10.54
N ILE A 289 0.50 -2.32 -10.08
CA ILE A 289 1.41 -1.18 -10.25
C ILE A 289 1.87 -0.63 -8.89
N TYR A 290 0.93 -0.20 -8.05
CA TYR A 290 1.23 0.65 -6.89
C TYR A 290 1.72 -0.13 -5.67
N ASN A 291 1.04 -1.22 -5.37
CA ASN A 291 1.23 -2.10 -4.22
C ASN A 291 1.87 -3.43 -4.62
N GLU A 292 2.47 -3.51 -5.82
CA GLU A 292 3.36 -4.61 -6.20
C GLU A 292 4.38 -4.78 -5.08
N ASN A 293 4.31 -5.91 -4.38
CA ASN A 293 4.93 -6.05 -3.05
C ASN A 293 6.43 -5.69 -3.08
N SER A 294 7.15 -6.04 -4.15
CA SER A 294 8.56 -5.71 -4.24
C SER A 294 8.80 -4.21 -4.48
N ASN A 295 7.90 -3.50 -5.17
CA ASN A 295 7.98 -2.04 -5.33
C ASN A 295 7.78 -1.29 -4.02
N ALA A 296 6.80 -1.69 -3.21
CA ALA A 296 6.49 -1.00 -1.96
C ALA A 296 7.66 -1.05 -0.96
N ILE A 297 8.39 -2.17 -0.88
CA ILE A 297 9.66 -2.27 -0.13
C ILE A 297 10.68 -1.29 -0.71
N CYS A 298 10.91 -1.30 -2.03
CA CYS A 298 11.88 -0.43 -2.70
C CYS A 298 11.61 1.07 -2.41
N TYR A 299 10.36 1.52 -2.56
CA TYR A 299 9.99 2.92 -2.37
C TYR A 299 10.09 3.34 -0.89
N TYR A 300 9.74 2.46 0.04
CA TYR A 300 9.97 2.71 1.46
C TYR A 300 11.46 2.87 1.76
N GLN A 301 12.33 2.01 1.22
CA GLN A 301 13.77 2.14 1.39
C GLN A 301 14.33 3.44 0.81
N ILE A 302 13.82 3.88 -0.35
CA ILE A 302 14.20 5.18 -0.92
C ILE A 302 13.74 6.32 -0.01
N SER A 303 12.52 6.24 0.54
CA SER A 303 12.03 7.22 1.53
C SER A 303 12.97 7.28 2.75
N ARG A 304 13.37 6.13 3.29
CA ARG A 304 14.33 6.06 4.41
C ARG A 304 15.71 6.57 4.05
N LYS A 305 16.18 6.35 2.82
CA LYS A 305 17.42 6.95 2.32
C LYS A 305 17.29 8.48 2.25
N MET A 306 16.16 9.02 1.82
CA MET A 306 15.91 10.46 1.84
C MET A 306 15.96 10.99 3.28
N VAL A 307 15.25 10.35 4.21
CA VAL A 307 15.25 10.72 5.65
C VAL A 307 16.67 10.80 6.22
N ARG A 308 17.52 9.80 5.95
CA ARG A 308 18.93 9.81 6.42
C ARG A 308 19.79 10.92 5.83
N ASN A 309 19.40 11.45 4.66
CA ASN A 309 20.11 12.55 4.00
C ASN A 309 19.48 13.91 4.30
N LEU A 310 18.34 13.95 5.02
CA LEU A 310 17.79 15.20 5.53
C LEU A 310 18.53 15.51 6.82
N ASN A 311 19.13 16.70 6.88
CA ASN A 311 19.75 17.22 8.08
C ASN A 311 19.02 18.48 8.51
N ASP A 312 18.44 18.46 9.72
CA ASP A 312 17.63 19.58 10.19
C ASP A 312 18.45 20.87 10.39
N THR A 313 19.74 20.77 10.68
CA THR A 313 20.61 21.97 10.80
C THR A 313 20.73 22.73 9.50
N ASP A 314 20.63 22.02 8.38
CA ASP A 314 20.86 22.57 7.04
C ASP A 314 19.54 23.03 6.39
N ILE A 315 18.41 22.76 7.05
CA ILE A 315 17.07 23.12 6.58
C ILE A 315 16.61 24.33 7.38
N SER A 316 16.74 25.52 6.79
CA SER A 316 16.25 26.76 7.39
C SER A 316 14.77 26.96 7.14
N ASN A 317 14.31 26.62 5.94
CA ASN A 317 12.95 26.80 5.47
C ASN A 317 12.50 25.57 4.67
N TYR A 318 11.45 24.90 5.14
CA TYR A 318 10.91 23.71 4.50
C TYR A 318 10.63 23.91 3.00
N PHE A 319 10.02 25.03 2.62
CA PHE A 319 9.55 25.22 1.24
C PHE A 319 10.71 25.53 0.27
N SER A 320 11.57 26.50 0.58
CA SER A 320 12.68 26.86 -0.31
C SER A 320 13.72 25.75 -0.41
N ASP A 321 14.12 25.20 0.73
CA ASP A 321 15.30 24.33 0.81
C ASP A 321 14.98 22.92 0.31
N LEU A 322 13.71 22.51 0.40
CA LEU A 322 13.29 21.15 0.09
C LEU A 322 12.35 21.04 -1.10
N TRP A 323 11.33 21.90 -1.21
CA TRP A 323 10.34 21.79 -2.29
C TRP A 323 10.81 22.52 -3.55
N VAL A 324 11.25 23.78 -3.43
CA VAL A 324 11.72 24.59 -4.57
C VAL A 324 13.04 24.03 -5.10
N ASN A 325 14.02 23.79 -4.23
CA ASN A 325 15.35 23.31 -4.59
C ASN A 325 15.30 21.97 -5.35
N LYS A 326 15.69 21.97 -6.64
CA LYS A 326 15.72 20.77 -7.48
C LYS A 326 16.77 19.76 -7.04
N ASP A 327 17.85 20.21 -6.40
CA ASP A 327 18.95 19.37 -5.91
C ASP A 327 18.68 18.75 -4.53
N SER A 328 17.59 19.19 -3.88
CA SER A 328 17.08 18.56 -2.66
C SER A 328 16.99 17.05 -2.82
N THR A 329 17.31 16.32 -1.75
CA THR A 329 17.19 14.85 -1.76
C THR A 329 15.76 14.37 -2.07
N LEU A 330 14.76 15.23 -1.90
CA LEU A 330 13.35 14.95 -2.23
C LEU A 330 13.02 15.16 -3.71
N ASN A 331 13.82 15.95 -4.44
CA ASN A 331 13.57 16.28 -5.85
C ASN A 331 14.52 15.60 -6.83
N ARG A 332 15.69 15.15 -6.40
CA ARG A 332 16.61 14.40 -7.27
C ARG A 332 16.11 12.98 -7.58
N ASN A 333 16.60 12.42 -8.68
CA ASN A 333 16.36 11.03 -9.07
C ASN A 333 17.02 10.04 -8.08
N HIS A 334 16.34 8.92 -7.80
CA HIS A 334 16.88 7.84 -6.96
C HIS A 334 16.97 6.52 -7.70
N ARG A 335 18.14 5.88 -7.62
CA ARG A 335 18.32 4.53 -8.15
C ARG A 335 17.56 3.52 -7.30
N GLN A 336 16.66 2.78 -7.95
CA GLN A 336 16.01 1.63 -7.33
C GLN A 336 16.99 0.46 -7.21
N ARG A 337 17.13 -0.07 -6.00
CA ARG A 337 17.94 -1.26 -5.70
C ARG A 337 17.03 -2.31 -5.07
N ARG A 338 16.93 -3.49 -5.70
CA ARG A 338 16.20 -4.66 -5.17
C ARG A 338 17.18 -5.74 -4.75
N ASP A 339 17.74 -5.58 -3.55
CA ASP A 339 18.71 -6.51 -2.97
C ASP A 339 18.06 -7.61 -2.11
N TYR A 340 16.76 -7.85 -2.28
CA TYR A 340 15.94 -8.82 -1.54
C TYR A 340 15.17 -9.78 -2.45
N SER A 341 14.67 -10.87 -1.88
CA SER A 341 13.85 -11.84 -2.62
C SER A 341 12.50 -11.26 -2.99
N ASN A 342 12.10 -11.43 -4.25
CA ASN A 342 10.77 -11.06 -4.73
C ASN A 342 9.77 -12.24 -4.67
N HIS A 343 10.27 -13.47 -4.45
CA HIS A 343 9.44 -14.68 -4.44
C HIS A 343 8.78 -14.93 -3.09
N SER A 344 9.46 -14.59 -1.99
CA SER A 344 8.95 -14.75 -0.63
C SER A 344 8.93 -13.38 0.06
N ILE A 345 7.77 -12.73 -0.01
CA ILE A 345 7.47 -11.49 0.72
C ILE A 345 6.35 -11.79 1.70
N LEU A 346 6.64 -11.65 2.99
CA LEU A 346 5.64 -11.71 4.05
C LEU A 346 4.78 -10.45 4.02
N LYS A 347 3.46 -10.61 3.93
CA LYS A 347 2.46 -9.54 3.88
C LYS A 347 1.56 -9.60 5.10
N LEU A 348 1.67 -8.64 6.00
CA LEU A 348 0.87 -8.58 7.24
C LEU A 348 -0.02 -7.34 7.21
N THR A 349 -1.34 -7.51 7.31
CA THR A 349 -2.29 -6.39 7.29
C THR A 349 -2.86 -6.17 8.69
N PHE A 350 -2.89 -4.91 9.11
CA PHE A 350 -3.40 -4.46 10.41
C PHE A 350 -4.57 -3.52 10.18
N GLU A 351 -5.68 -3.79 10.87
CA GLU A 351 -6.85 -2.94 10.89
C GLU A 351 -6.54 -1.52 11.39
N ALA A 352 -7.45 -0.58 11.13
CA ALA A 352 -7.25 0.83 11.44
C ALA A 352 -6.98 1.11 12.93
N ASN A 353 -7.71 0.45 13.83
CA ASN A 353 -7.50 0.49 15.30
C ASN A 353 -6.12 -0.04 15.72
N ASN A 354 -5.55 -0.97 14.95
CA ASN A 354 -4.32 -1.70 15.25
C ASN A 354 -3.08 -1.15 14.52
N LYS A 355 -3.19 0.02 13.87
CA LYS A 355 -2.09 0.67 13.13
C LYS A 355 -0.85 0.90 13.97
N HIS A 356 -1.02 1.24 15.25
CA HIS A 356 0.09 1.52 16.17
C HIS A 356 0.95 0.28 16.43
N ILE A 357 0.34 -0.91 16.55
CA ILE A 357 1.05 -2.20 16.65
C ILE A 357 1.80 -2.49 15.35
N GLY A 358 1.14 -2.31 14.20
CA GLY A 358 1.80 -2.43 12.90
C GLY A 358 3.00 -1.49 12.75
N GLN A 359 2.88 -0.24 13.20
CA GLN A 359 3.99 0.72 13.15
C GLN A 359 5.16 0.30 14.05
N SER A 360 4.87 -0.23 15.24
CA SER A 360 5.89 -0.77 16.15
C SER A 360 6.59 -1.99 15.55
N LEU A 361 5.85 -2.89 14.89
CA LEU A 361 6.40 -4.03 14.15
C LEU A 361 7.32 -3.58 13.01
N LEU A 362 6.90 -2.60 12.21
CA LEU A 362 7.70 -2.05 11.12
C LEU A 362 9.04 -1.50 11.63
N TYR A 363 9.02 -0.77 12.75
CA TYR A 363 10.22 -0.21 13.37
C TYR A 363 11.22 -1.30 13.79
N ASP A 364 10.77 -2.32 14.53
CA ASP A 364 11.64 -3.42 14.98
C ASP A 364 12.25 -4.20 13.80
N LEU A 365 11.43 -4.48 12.78
CA LEU A 365 11.89 -5.19 11.58
C LEU A 365 12.85 -4.36 10.73
N GLU A 366 12.66 -3.04 10.65
CA GLU A 366 13.58 -2.15 9.94
C GLU A 366 15.00 -2.19 10.51
N HIS A 367 15.10 -2.27 11.85
CA HIS A 367 16.37 -2.34 12.58
C HIS A 367 16.94 -3.77 12.65
N THR A 368 16.32 -4.73 11.97
CA THR A 368 16.79 -6.11 11.94
C THR A 368 17.77 -6.36 10.80
N ASN A 369 18.97 -6.86 11.15
CA ASN A 369 20.00 -7.20 10.17
C ASN A 369 19.49 -8.17 9.09
N ASN A 370 19.84 -7.86 7.83
CA ASN A 370 19.47 -8.62 6.63
C ASN A 370 17.97 -8.68 6.29
N VAL A 371 17.16 -7.89 6.98
CA VAL A 371 15.74 -7.69 6.65
C VAL A 371 15.56 -6.46 5.77
N ARG A 372 14.51 -6.51 4.95
CA ARG A 372 14.02 -5.45 4.09
C ARG A 372 12.54 -5.31 4.33
N VAL A 373 12.12 -4.09 4.66
CA VAL A 373 10.72 -3.81 4.99
C VAL A 373 10.16 -2.71 4.10
N GLY A 374 8.85 -2.69 4.00
CA GLY A 374 8.08 -1.59 3.45
C GLY A 374 6.66 -1.62 4.00
N TYR A 375 5.89 -0.58 3.69
CA TYR A 375 4.47 -0.57 3.99
C TYR A 375 3.70 0.27 2.96
N TYR A 376 2.41 0.02 2.90
CA TYR A 376 1.42 0.90 2.27
C TYR A 376 0.14 0.90 3.10
N ASP A 377 -0.62 1.99 2.99
CA ASP A 377 -1.94 2.13 3.59
C ASP A 377 -2.99 1.81 2.53
N ARG A 378 -4.03 1.08 2.93
CA ARG A 378 -5.16 0.73 2.08
C ARG A 378 -6.23 1.81 2.16
N TYR A 379 -7.06 1.91 1.12
CA TYR A 379 -8.16 2.88 1.08
C TYR A 379 -9.15 2.71 2.24
N SER A 380 -9.40 1.47 2.66
CA SER A 380 -10.24 1.11 3.83
C SER A 380 -9.59 1.42 5.18
N GLY A 381 -8.39 2.00 5.17
CA GLY A 381 -7.70 2.46 6.37
C GLY A 381 -6.79 1.41 7.00
N GLU A 382 -6.69 0.17 6.51
CA GLU A 382 -5.72 -0.80 7.02
C GLU A 382 -4.28 -0.43 6.61
N LYS A 383 -3.31 -0.90 7.39
CA LYS A 383 -1.88 -0.80 7.06
C LYS A 383 -1.34 -2.18 6.72
N THR A 384 -0.71 -2.31 5.56
CA THR A 384 -0.01 -3.54 5.18
C THR A 384 1.50 -3.35 5.30
N ILE A 385 2.14 -4.22 6.08
CA ILE A 385 3.60 -4.32 6.23
C ILE A 385 4.10 -5.45 5.35
N LEU A 386 5.22 -5.20 4.69
CA LEU A 386 5.90 -6.12 3.81
C LEU A 386 7.29 -6.41 4.36
N VAL A 387 7.68 -7.69 4.36
CA VAL A 387 8.99 -8.13 4.85
C VAL A 387 9.62 -9.09 3.84
N SER A 388 10.89 -8.87 3.55
CA SER A 388 11.71 -9.78 2.73
C SER A 388 13.12 -9.87 3.31
N ILE A 389 13.86 -10.92 2.92
CA ILE A 389 15.24 -11.13 3.31
C ILE A 389 16.17 -10.72 2.17
N LYS A 390 17.30 -10.09 2.50
CA LYS A 390 18.35 -9.78 1.51
C LYS A 390 18.79 -11.04 0.77
N LYS A 391 18.96 -10.96 -0.56
CA LYS A 391 19.37 -12.09 -1.41
C LYS A 391 20.71 -12.71 -0.97
N LYS A 392 21.66 -11.86 -0.57
CA LYS A 392 23.02 -12.25 -0.15
C LYS A 392 23.15 -12.42 1.37
N SER A 393 22.05 -12.70 2.09
CA SER A 393 22.13 -12.99 3.53
C SER A 393 22.88 -14.31 3.75
N PRO A 394 23.89 -14.36 4.64
CA PRO A 394 24.68 -15.58 4.88
C PRO A 394 23.88 -16.67 5.63
N SER A 395 22.92 -16.27 6.47
CA SER A 395 22.02 -17.20 7.18
C SER A 395 20.57 -16.76 7.01
N LYS A 396 19.91 -17.24 5.96
CA LYS A 396 18.51 -16.89 5.67
C LYS A 396 17.54 -17.53 6.67
N ILE A 397 17.82 -18.76 7.12
CA ILE A 397 16.99 -19.48 8.11
C ILE A 397 16.95 -18.70 9.43
N ALA A 398 18.11 -18.34 10.00
CA ALA A 398 18.16 -17.58 11.25
C ALA A 398 17.51 -16.19 11.13
N VAL A 399 17.66 -15.51 9.98
CA VAL A 399 16.98 -14.23 9.73
C VAL A 399 15.46 -14.42 9.64
N ALA A 400 14.98 -15.45 8.93
CA ALA A 400 13.56 -15.77 8.83
C ALA A 400 12.97 -16.11 10.20
N PHE A 401 13.70 -16.87 11.01
CA PHE A 401 13.31 -17.20 12.37
C PHE A 401 13.24 -15.95 13.26
N ARG A 402 14.21 -15.04 13.16
CA ARG A 402 14.16 -13.75 13.87
C ARG A 402 12.96 -12.89 13.45
N VAL A 403 12.63 -12.87 12.15
CA VAL A 403 11.41 -12.21 11.65
C VAL A 403 10.17 -12.84 12.28
N LEU A 404 10.09 -14.18 12.32
CA LEU A 404 8.99 -14.89 12.99
C LEU A 404 8.86 -14.46 14.45
N LYS A 405 9.96 -14.48 15.24
CA LYS A 405 9.96 -14.05 16.65
C LYS A 405 9.39 -12.64 16.83
N ILE A 406 9.88 -11.68 16.02
CA ILE A 406 9.45 -10.28 16.09
C ILE A 406 7.96 -10.16 15.72
N VAL A 407 7.52 -10.83 14.67
CA VAL A 407 6.11 -10.81 14.25
C VAL A 407 5.20 -11.36 15.34
N ILE A 408 5.52 -12.54 15.91
CA ILE A 408 4.73 -13.14 17.00
C ILE A 408 4.67 -12.22 18.21
N LYS A 409 5.80 -11.60 18.60
CA LYS A 409 5.85 -10.63 19.71
C LYS A 409 4.83 -9.50 19.52
N HIS A 410 4.71 -8.95 18.31
CA HIS A 410 3.77 -7.85 18.04
C HIS A 410 2.33 -8.30 17.84
N LEU A 411 2.09 -9.40 17.13
CA LEU A 411 0.73 -9.92 16.93
C LEU A 411 0.06 -10.26 18.27
N ARG A 412 0.81 -10.78 19.23
CA ARG A 412 0.29 -11.11 20.56
C ARG A 412 -0.04 -9.90 21.45
N ARG A 413 0.26 -8.68 21.00
CA ARG A 413 -0.18 -7.43 21.66
C ARG A 413 -1.58 -7.01 21.22
N LEU A 414 -2.13 -7.65 20.19
CA LEU A 414 -3.48 -7.37 19.72
C LEU A 414 -4.49 -7.92 20.72
N GLU A 415 -5.49 -7.10 21.05
CA GLU A 415 -6.59 -7.51 21.91
C GLU A 415 -7.40 -8.63 21.23
N ASN A 416 -7.72 -9.68 22.00
CA ASN A 416 -8.55 -10.81 21.55
C ASN A 416 -8.08 -11.50 20.26
N ILE A 417 -6.77 -11.50 19.98
CA ILE A 417 -6.24 -12.22 18.82
C ILE A 417 -6.55 -13.72 18.92
N SER A 418 -7.19 -14.26 17.88
CA SER A 418 -7.45 -15.70 17.77
C SER A 418 -6.14 -16.49 17.72
N PRO A 419 -6.03 -17.64 18.41
CA PRO A 419 -4.89 -18.55 18.26
C PRO A 419 -4.62 -18.95 16.81
N SER A 420 -5.64 -18.98 15.96
CA SER A 420 -5.57 -19.32 14.53
C SER A 420 -5.57 -18.11 13.59
N ASP A 421 -5.21 -16.92 14.09
CA ASP A 421 -5.17 -15.70 13.27
C ASP A 421 -4.34 -15.92 11.97
N PRO A 422 -4.88 -15.56 10.78
CA PRO A 422 -4.20 -15.80 9.50
C PRO A 422 -2.79 -15.21 9.40
N ARG A 423 -2.46 -14.20 10.21
CA ARG A 423 -1.11 -13.61 10.23
C ARG A 423 -0.08 -14.56 10.83
N PHE A 424 -0.47 -15.45 11.75
CA PHE A 424 0.40 -16.53 12.24
C PHE A 424 0.71 -17.54 11.14
N LEU A 425 -0.31 -17.92 10.35
CA LEU A 425 -0.14 -18.76 9.17
C LEU A 425 0.85 -18.15 8.16
N LEU A 426 0.67 -16.87 7.81
CA LEU A 426 1.53 -16.18 6.86
C LEU A 426 2.98 -16.09 7.35
N ALA A 427 3.20 -15.75 8.62
CA ALA A 427 4.53 -15.68 9.22
C ALA A 427 5.22 -17.06 9.25
N THR A 428 4.47 -18.10 9.56
CA THR A 428 4.96 -19.49 9.59
C THR A 428 5.34 -19.97 8.19
N LYS A 429 4.50 -19.74 7.18
CA LYS A 429 4.84 -20.06 5.78
C LYS A 429 6.08 -19.33 5.30
N PHE A 430 6.24 -18.05 5.67
CA PHE A 430 7.44 -17.29 5.34
C PHE A 430 8.69 -17.89 5.97
N PHE A 431 8.64 -18.31 7.23
CA PHE A 431 9.74 -19.00 7.89
C PHE A 431 10.05 -20.35 7.23
N LEU A 432 9.02 -21.17 7.01
CA LEU A 432 9.16 -22.50 6.40
C LEU A 432 9.77 -22.47 5.01
N TYR A 433 9.44 -21.45 4.20
CA TYR A 433 10.07 -21.25 2.90
C TYR A 433 11.60 -21.22 3.00
N TYR A 434 12.15 -20.51 3.99
CA TYR A 434 13.60 -20.45 4.16
C TYR A 434 14.16 -21.68 4.87
N LEU A 435 13.42 -22.27 5.83
CA LEU A 435 13.81 -23.52 6.50
C LEU A 435 14.00 -24.65 5.48
N PHE A 436 13.11 -24.75 4.49
CA PHE A 436 13.15 -25.76 3.43
C PHE A 436 13.87 -25.28 2.17
N SER A 437 14.97 -24.55 2.34
CA SER A 437 15.90 -24.22 1.24
C SER A 437 15.26 -23.45 0.07
N GLU A 438 14.36 -22.51 0.38
CA GLU A 438 13.66 -21.65 -0.60
C GLU A 438 12.73 -22.42 -1.56
N ASN A 439 12.30 -23.62 -1.16
CA ASN A 439 11.25 -24.39 -1.82
C ASN A 439 9.85 -23.87 -1.44
N ASN A 440 8.88 -24.10 -2.32
CA ASN A 440 7.50 -23.66 -2.09
C ASN A 440 6.85 -24.52 -1.01
N VAL A 441 6.10 -23.87 -0.10
CA VAL A 441 5.44 -24.55 1.03
C VAL A 441 3.93 -24.35 0.95
N ILE A 442 3.20 -25.46 0.99
CA ILE A 442 1.75 -25.49 1.12
C ILE A 442 1.43 -26.17 2.44
N LEU A 443 0.65 -25.49 3.27
CA LEU A 443 0.06 -26.08 4.47
C LEU A 443 -1.34 -26.53 4.09
N ARG A 444 -1.56 -27.85 4.07
CA ARG A 444 -2.84 -28.45 3.72
C ARG A 444 -3.61 -28.74 5.01
N PRO A 445 -4.82 -28.18 5.18
CA PRO A 445 -5.64 -28.54 6.32
C PRO A 445 -5.91 -30.04 6.33
N THR A 446 -5.94 -30.63 7.52
CA THR A 446 -6.18 -32.07 7.75
C THR A 446 -7.47 -32.22 8.55
N VAL A 447 -7.40 -32.30 9.88
CA VAL A 447 -8.56 -32.47 10.77
C VAL A 447 -9.47 -31.25 10.78
N ASP A 448 -8.96 -30.04 10.54
CA ASP A 448 -9.74 -28.79 10.46
C ASP A 448 -9.47 -28.05 9.15
N GLU A 449 -10.52 -27.89 8.33
CA GLU A 449 -10.44 -27.21 7.03
C GLU A 449 -9.98 -25.74 7.10
N LYS A 450 -10.10 -25.10 8.27
CA LYS A 450 -9.83 -23.67 8.48
C LYS A 450 -8.58 -23.42 9.30
N VAL A 451 -8.06 -24.40 10.03
CA VAL A 451 -6.93 -24.22 10.95
C VAL A 451 -5.71 -25.02 10.51
N CYS A 452 -4.71 -24.31 9.97
CA CYS A 452 -3.40 -24.91 9.63
C CYS A 452 -2.29 -24.53 10.61
N VAL A 453 -2.45 -23.46 11.37
CA VAL A 453 -1.44 -22.95 12.30
C VAL A 453 -2.15 -22.39 13.53
N ILE A 454 -1.60 -22.70 14.70
CA ILE A 454 -2.07 -22.23 16.00
C ILE A 454 -0.90 -21.60 16.75
N CYS A 455 -1.08 -20.39 17.28
CA CYS A 455 -0.11 -19.74 18.17
C CYS A 455 -0.75 -19.50 19.53
N THR A 456 -0.21 -20.11 20.59
CA THR A 456 -0.71 -19.95 21.96
C THR A 456 0.40 -19.59 22.92
N ARG A 457 0.02 -18.99 24.05
CA ARG A 457 0.89 -18.88 25.22
C ARG A 457 0.53 -20.00 26.18
N GLY A 458 1.52 -20.83 26.46
CA GLY A 458 1.42 -21.87 27.46
C GLY A 458 0.81 -23.16 26.96
N LYS A 459 1.27 -24.24 27.60
CA LYS A 459 1.01 -25.63 27.23
C LYS A 459 -0.46 -26.00 27.30
N SER A 460 -1.15 -25.68 28.41
CA SER A 460 -2.54 -26.07 28.61
C SER A 460 -3.47 -25.46 27.57
N SER A 461 -3.29 -24.18 27.24
CA SER A 461 -4.06 -23.52 26.17
C SER A 461 -3.83 -24.20 24.82
N ARG A 462 -2.57 -24.50 24.47
CA ARG A 462 -2.20 -25.21 23.24
C ARG A 462 -2.88 -26.57 23.11
N ILE A 463 -2.79 -27.39 24.15
CA ILE A 463 -3.39 -28.72 24.18
C ILE A 463 -4.91 -28.64 24.08
N ASN A 464 -5.53 -27.67 24.76
CA ASN A 464 -6.98 -27.48 24.70
C ASN A 464 -7.47 -27.12 23.30
N GLU A 465 -6.76 -26.25 22.58
CA GLU A 465 -7.07 -25.91 21.17
C GLU A 465 -6.99 -27.13 20.26
N LEU A 466 -5.93 -27.95 20.37
CA LEU A 466 -5.76 -29.15 19.56
C LEU A 466 -6.80 -30.23 19.89
N LYS A 467 -7.11 -30.42 21.18
CA LYS A 467 -8.19 -31.32 21.63
C LYS A 467 -9.55 -30.84 21.13
N TYR A 468 -9.78 -29.54 21.08
CA TYR A 468 -11.00 -28.97 20.52
C TYR A 468 -11.13 -29.30 19.02
N ILE A 469 -10.03 -29.24 18.26
CA ILE A 469 -10.00 -29.65 16.85
C ILE A 469 -10.34 -31.14 16.70
N LEU A 470 -9.69 -32.03 17.48
CA LEU A 470 -10.00 -33.47 17.45
C LEU A 470 -11.46 -33.78 17.77
N LYS A 471 -12.08 -33.05 18.71
CA LYS A 471 -13.47 -33.24 19.12
C LYS A 471 -14.50 -32.93 18.03
N LYS A 472 -14.13 -32.25 16.95
CA LYS A 472 -15.04 -31.96 15.83
C LYS A 472 -15.38 -33.20 15.00
N ASP A 473 -14.69 -34.31 15.26
CA ASP A 473 -14.86 -35.60 14.61
C ASP A 473 -14.68 -35.58 13.08
N MET A 474 -13.84 -34.68 12.59
CA MET A 474 -13.47 -34.53 11.17
C MET A 474 -12.10 -35.19 10.88
N GLY A 475 -11.75 -35.29 9.59
CA GLY A 475 -10.50 -35.90 9.13
C GLY A 475 -10.51 -37.44 9.12
N THR A 476 -9.53 -38.01 8.43
CA THR A 476 -9.29 -39.46 8.35
C THR A 476 -8.63 -40.00 9.62
N ALA A 477 -8.62 -41.32 9.80
CA ALA A 477 -7.95 -41.97 10.94
C ALA A 477 -6.47 -41.59 11.02
N ASP A 478 -5.79 -41.47 9.87
CA ASP A 478 -4.37 -41.11 9.81
C ASP A 478 -4.15 -39.65 10.22
N GLU A 479 -4.93 -38.70 9.68
CA GLU A 479 -4.85 -37.28 10.03
C GLU A 479 -5.12 -37.01 11.52
N ARG A 480 -6.00 -37.80 12.13
CA ARG A 480 -6.27 -37.71 13.57
C ARG A 480 -5.14 -38.28 14.40
N HIS A 481 -4.54 -39.40 13.96
CA HIS A 481 -3.35 -39.98 14.60
C HIS A 481 -2.16 -39.00 14.56
N GLU A 482 -1.98 -38.27 13.46
CA GLU A 482 -0.98 -37.19 13.35
C GLU A 482 -1.21 -36.09 14.41
N LEU A 483 -2.46 -35.66 14.58
CA LEU A 483 -2.81 -34.64 15.57
C LEU A 483 -2.68 -35.14 17.02
N GLU A 484 -3.03 -36.40 17.29
CA GLU A 484 -2.80 -37.05 18.58
C GLU A 484 -1.31 -37.13 18.91
N PHE A 485 -0.46 -37.43 17.92
CA PHE A 485 0.99 -37.46 18.11
C PHE A 485 1.56 -36.09 18.49
N ILE A 486 1.07 -35.01 17.86
CA ILE A 486 1.42 -33.63 18.25
C ILE A 486 1.03 -33.37 19.71
N ILE A 487 -0.18 -33.76 20.13
CA ILE A 487 -0.66 -33.57 21.51
C ILE A 487 0.23 -34.32 22.49
N ASN A 488 0.60 -35.57 22.19
CA ASN A 488 1.47 -36.38 23.05
C ASN A 488 2.84 -35.72 23.24
N CYS A 489 3.45 -35.22 22.15
CA CYS A 489 4.70 -34.46 22.24
C CYS A 489 4.58 -33.22 23.13
N LEU A 490 3.44 -32.51 23.05
CA LEU A 490 3.17 -31.34 23.87
C LEU A 490 2.87 -31.67 25.34
N VAL A 491 2.30 -32.84 25.63
CA VAL A 491 2.04 -33.32 27.00
C VAL A 491 3.34 -33.65 27.73
N GLU A 492 4.36 -34.09 27.02
CA GLU A 492 5.68 -34.39 27.60
C GLU A 492 6.56 -33.15 27.77
N ASP A 493 6.36 -32.11 26.96
CA ASP A 493 7.08 -30.84 27.07
C ASP A 493 6.76 -30.11 28.39
N ASP A 494 7.76 -29.85 29.23
CA ASP A 494 7.60 -29.24 30.54
C ASP A 494 7.55 -27.69 30.50
N LYS A 495 7.88 -27.08 29.36
CA LYS A 495 8.01 -25.63 29.24
C LYS A 495 6.70 -24.95 28.86
N ASN A 496 6.33 -23.94 29.65
CA ASN A 496 5.10 -23.16 29.47
C ASN A 496 5.29 -21.90 28.61
N ASP A 497 5.92 -22.04 27.45
CA ASP A 497 6.30 -20.94 26.57
C ASP A 497 5.30 -20.64 25.45
N VAL A 498 5.66 -19.69 24.59
CA VAL A 498 4.89 -19.36 23.38
C VAL A 498 5.34 -20.33 22.30
N SER A 499 4.38 -20.97 21.64
CA SER A 499 4.68 -21.83 20.49
C SER A 499 3.69 -21.67 19.38
N ILE A 500 4.20 -21.96 18.19
CA ILE A 500 3.42 -22.13 16.99
C ILE A 500 3.33 -23.63 16.75
N THR A 501 2.12 -24.15 16.64
CA THR A 501 1.85 -25.54 16.25
C THR A 501 1.31 -25.53 14.83
N VAL A 502 1.81 -26.42 13.99
CA VAL A 502 1.34 -26.65 12.62
C VAL A 502 0.67 -28.02 12.61
N PRO A 503 -0.62 -28.12 12.99
CA PRO A 503 -1.37 -29.37 13.04
C PRO A 503 -1.90 -29.78 11.66
N SER A 504 -1.13 -29.50 10.61
CA SER A 504 -1.56 -29.63 9.23
C SER A 504 -0.42 -30.20 8.40
N SER A 505 -0.75 -30.93 7.34
CA SER A 505 0.24 -31.44 6.40
C SER A 505 1.09 -30.31 5.80
N ILE A 506 2.42 -30.49 5.86
CA ILE A 506 3.41 -29.52 5.39
C ILE A 506 4.02 -30.04 4.09
N LEU A 507 3.41 -29.68 2.96
CA LEU A 507 3.87 -30.08 1.64
C LEU A 507 4.99 -29.16 1.13
N VAL A 508 6.14 -29.76 0.80
CA VAL A 508 7.29 -29.06 0.20
C VAL A 508 7.38 -29.38 -1.28
N LEU A 509 7.37 -28.34 -2.11
CA LEU A 509 7.38 -28.43 -3.57
C LEU A 509 8.65 -27.82 -4.15
N GLU A 510 9.16 -28.42 -5.23
CA GLU A 510 10.37 -27.96 -5.93
C GLU A 510 10.27 -26.48 -6.34
N LYS A 511 11.36 -25.73 -6.12
CA LYS A 511 11.51 -24.39 -6.69
C LYS A 511 11.28 -24.42 -8.20
N ASP A 512 10.58 -23.41 -8.72
CA ASP A 512 10.33 -23.21 -10.15
C ASP A 512 9.36 -24.19 -10.87
N LYS A 513 8.83 -25.22 -10.19
CA LYS A 513 7.74 -26.08 -10.71
C LYS A 513 6.57 -26.11 -9.74
N GLN A 514 5.39 -25.64 -10.18
CA GLN A 514 4.22 -25.52 -9.30
C GLN A 514 3.66 -26.85 -8.75
N VAL A 515 4.13 -28.02 -9.20
CA VAL A 515 3.43 -29.30 -8.96
C VAL A 515 4.31 -30.44 -8.43
N LYS A 516 5.65 -30.39 -8.55
CA LYS A 516 6.48 -31.55 -8.13
C LYS A 516 6.72 -31.55 -6.62
N LYS A 517 6.08 -32.48 -5.91
CA LYS A 517 6.30 -32.77 -4.49
C LYS A 517 7.72 -33.29 -4.25
N ILE A 518 8.46 -32.67 -3.33
CA ILE A 518 9.72 -33.18 -2.79
C ILE A 518 9.42 -34.14 -1.64
N CYS A 519 8.69 -33.63 -0.65
CA CYS A 519 8.29 -34.33 0.56
C CYS A 519 7.07 -33.67 1.21
N GLU A 520 6.58 -34.28 2.28
CA GLU A 520 5.47 -33.80 3.10
C GLU A 520 5.80 -34.14 4.55
N PHE A 521 5.59 -33.26 5.51
CA PHE A 521 5.69 -33.57 6.94
C PHE A 521 4.30 -33.58 7.57
N ASP A 522 4.14 -34.41 8.58
CA ASP A 522 2.83 -34.69 9.19
C ASP A 522 2.48 -33.63 10.24
N GLY A 523 3.49 -32.96 10.82
CA GLY A 523 3.30 -31.81 11.70
C GLY A 523 4.61 -31.15 12.10
N MET A 524 4.49 -29.99 12.75
CA MET A 524 5.64 -29.27 13.31
C MET A 524 5.26 -28.42 14.52
N ILE A 525 6.18 -28.29 15.46
CA ILE A 525 6.09 -27.34 16.58
C ILE A 525 7.26 -26.37 16.50
N ILE A 526 7.02 -25.07 16.66
CA ILE A 526 8.05 -24.04 16.68
C ILE A 526 7.97 -23.29 18.02
N HIS A 527 9.08 -23.26 18.75
CA HIS A 527 9.26 -22.52 19.99
C HIS A 527 10.11 -21.27 19.74
N PRO A 528 9.51 -20.13 19.33
CA PRO A 528 10.24 -18.92 18.96
C PRO A 528 11.15 -18.40 20.09
N ASN A 529 10.85 -18.67 21.36
CA ASN A 529 11.56 -18.06 22.48
C ASN A 529 12.57 -18.99 23.17
N ARG A 530 12.77 -20.23 22.68
CA ARG A 530 13.79 -21.13 23.23
C ARG A 530 15.20 -20.82 22.69
N GLU A 531 16.20 -21.13 23.50
CA GLU A 531 17.62 -21.01 23.14
C GLU A 531 18.14 -22.21 22.33
N ALA A 532 17.55 -23.39 22.53
CA ALA A 532 17.80 -24.61 21.77
C ALA A 532 16.48 -25.35 21.51
N ASN A 533 16.51 -26.31 20.59
CA ASN A 533 15.39 -27.19 20.24
C ASN A 533 14.15 -26.37 19.85
N GLN A 534 14.37 -25.37 19.01
CA GLN A 534 13.32 -24.43 18.63
C GLN A 534 12.33 -25.02 17.63
N ILE A 535 12.69 -26.05 16.88
CA ILE A 535 11.79 -26.73 15.94
C ILE A 535 11.67 -28.18 16.35
N ILE A 536 10.46 -28.71 16.32
CA ILE A 536 10.18 -30.14 16.40
C ILE A 536 9.52 -30.55 15.10
N LEU A 537 10.17 -31.40 14.32
CA LEU A 537 9.60 -32.04 13.12
C LEU A 537 8.99 -33.37 13.50
N LEU A 538 7.80 -33.66 12.96
CA LEU A 538 7.01 -34.82 13.34
C LEU A 538 6.68 -35.68 12.12
N GLU A 539 6.87 -36.99 12.31
CA GLU A 539 6.48 -38.04 11.37
C GLU A 539 5.62 -39.07 12.12
N ALA A 540 4.36 -39.20 11.74
CA ALA A 540 3.45 -40.17 12.33
C ALA A 540 3.23 -41.36 11.39
N LYS A 541 3.10 -42.56 11.95
CA LYS A 541 2.70 -43.75 11.19
C LYS A 541 1.67 -44.55 11.96
N ASN A 542 0.49 -44.66 11.39
CA ASN A 542 -0.59 -45.50 11.90
C ASN A 542 -0.39 -46.97 11.47
N ILE A 543 0.76 -47.55 11.83
CA ILE A 543 1.13 -48.94 11.48
C ILE A 543 1.56 -49.70 12.73
N ARG A 544 1.41 -51.04 12.72
CA ARG A 544 1.70 -51.88 13.89
C ARG A 544 2.97 -52.73 13.80
N LYS A 545 3.74 -52.63 12.71
CA LYS A 545 4.74 -53.65 12.35
C LYS A 545 6.21 -53.19 12.35
N SER A 546 6.51 -51.89 12.27
CA SER A 546 7.90 -51.42 12.21
C SER A 546 8.07 -50.01 12.81
N PRO A 547 8.48 -49.90 14.08
CA PRO A 547 8.75 -48.61 14.75
C PRO A 547 9.81 -47.75 14.03
N SER A 548 10.80 -48.38 13.39
CA SER A 548 11.88 -47.68 12.70
C SER A 548 11.48 -47.09 11.35
N TYR A 549 10.31 -47.44 10.81
CA TYR A 549 9.85 -46.93 9.52
C TYR A 549 9.62 -45.41 9.56
N ALA A 550 9.02 -44.87 10.62
CA ALA A 550 8.84 -43.43 10.77
C ALA A 550 10.18 -42.69 10.81
N LYS A 551 11.18 -43.23 11.55
CA LYS A 551 12.54 -42.67 11.59
C LYS A 551 13.17 -42.65 10.19
N LYS A 552 13.06 -43.74 9.42
CA LYS A 552 13.54 -43.80 8.04
C LYS A 552 12.85 -42.77 7.14
N CYS A 553 11.52 -42.66 7.24
CA CYS A 553 10.76 -41.67 6.47
C CYS A 553 11.18 -40.24 6.80
N LEU A 554 11.39 -39.90 8.08
CA LEU A 554 11.82 -38.58 8.49
C LEU A 554 13.24 -38.26 7.98
N SER A 555 14.17 -39.20 8.13
CA SER A 555 15.54 -39.13 7.61
C SER A 555 15.56 -38.90 6.08
N ASP A 556 14.80 -39.71 5.31
CA ASP A 556 14.68 -39.56 3.85
C ASP A 556 14.17 -38.16 3.44
N LYS A 557 13.32 -37.51 4.26
CA LYS A 557 12.79 -36.16 4.00
C LYS A 557 13.83 -35.09 4.29
N LEU A 558 14.58 -35.22 5.38
CA LEU A 558 15.64 -34.29 5.77
C LEU A 558 16.77 -34.29 4.73
N ASP A 559 17.17 -35.48 4.25
CA ASP A 559 18.18 -35.65 3.21
C ASP A 559 17.77 -34.96 1.91
N LYS A 560 16.50 -35.14 1.47
CA LYS A 560 15.96 -34.48 0.27
C LYS A 560 15.97 -32.95 0.35
N LEU A 561 15.93 -32.39 1.55
CA LEU A 561 15.92 -30.94 1.78
C LEU A 561 17.31 -30.38 2.11
N ASN A 562 18.32 -31.25 2.25
CA ASN A 562 19.65 -30.94 2.76
C ASN A 562 19.62 -30.24 4.13
N ILE A 563 18.73 -30.67 5.02
CA ILE A 563 18.73 -30.21 6.41
C ILE A 563 19.77 -31.03 7.17
N PRO A 564 20.76 -30.40 7.82
CA PRO A 564 21.73 -31.13 8.63
C PRO A 564 21.05 -31.65 9.92
N TYR A 565 21.27 -32.93 10.22
CA TYR A 565 20.79 -33.60 11.44
C TYR A 565 21.73 -34.75 11.80
N ASP A 566 21.73 -35.14 13.07
CA ASP A 566 22.25 -36.44 13.49
C ASP A 566 21.11 -37.46 13.49
N ASN A 567 21.31 -38.59 12.80
CA ASN A 567 20.30 -39.63 12.73
C ASN A 567 20.03 -40.25 14.12
N ASP A 568 20.99 -40.21 15.03
CA ASP A 568 20.81 -40.71 16.40
C ASP A 568 19.94 -39.79 17.27
N GLU A 569 19.80 -38.51 16.90
CA GLU A 569 18.90 -37.55 17.55
C GLU A 569 17.42 -37.74 17.15
N ILE A 570 17.11 -38.59 16.16
CA ILE A 570 15.72 -38.93 15.84
C ILE A 570 15.16 -39.89 16.91
N VAL A 571 14.21 -39.38 17.69
CA VAL A 571 13.52 -40.12 18.77
C VAL A 571 12.31 -40.86 18.20
N ILE A 572 12.24 -42.16 18.46
CA ILE A 572 11.07 -42.99 18.15
C ILE A 572 10.15 -43.02 19.36
N LYS A 573 8.87 -42.68 19.15
CA LYS A 573 7.80 -42.79 20.14
C LYS A 573 6.71 -43.69 19.58
N ASP A 574 6.63 -44.91 20.10
CA ASP A 574 5.83 -46.01 19.53
C ASP A 574 6.18 -46.28 18.06
N PHE A 575 5.28 -45.92 17.14
CA PHE A 575 5.47 -46.06 15.69
C PHE A 575 5.68 -44.72 15.00
N ASN A 576 5.89 -43.65 15.77
CA ASN A 576 6.11 -42.29 15.29
C ASN A 576 7.56 -41.86 15.51
N ALA A 577 7.99 -40.82 14.81
CA ALA A 577 9.32 -40.25 14.96
C ALA A 577 9.26 -38.73 15.10
N MET A 578 10.17 -38.19 15.91
CA MET A 578 10.37 -36.75 16.03
C MET A 578 11.85 -36.39 16.00
N LEU A 579 12.15 -35.18 15.55
CA LEU A 579 13.48 -34.59 15.60
C LEU A 579 13.38 -33.16 16.12
N GLU A 580 14.21 -32.82 17.10
CA GLU A 580 14.38 -31.46 17.59
C GLU A 580 15.55 -30.79 16.87
N ILE A 581 15.37 -29.56 16.39
CA ILE A 581 16.39 -28.80 15.65
C ILE A 581 16.60 -27.44 16.30
N SER A 582 17.86 -27.02 16.38
CA SER A 582 18.25 -25.68 16.80
C SER A 582 18.59 -24.75 15.63
N ILE A 583 18.21 -23.46 15.71
CA ILE A 583 18.40 -22.44 14.65
C ILE A 583 19.40 -21.36 15.05
#